data_AF-A0A239CY21-F1
#
_entry.id   AF-A0A239CY21-F1
#
_cell.length_a   1.000
_cell.length_b   1.000
_cell.length_c   1.000
_cell.angle_alpha   90.00
_cell.angle_beta   90.00
_cell.angle_gamma   90.00
#
_symmetry.space_group_name_H-M   'P 1'
#
loop_
_entity.id
_entity.type
_entity.pdbx_description
1 polymer ?
#
loop_
_entity_poly.entity_id
_entity_poly.type
_entity_poly.pdbx_seq_one_letter_code
_entity_poly.pdbx_strand_id
1 'polypeptide(L)'
;MSAKKRTPLASHDDNPEWTAADFAASRPAEELPPDILVQFKNKPGRPRVENPKVPVKIRLDDDVVTALRATGSGWQTRINDMLKSRIKRGKVQFLASGERPKPRATSGAAKRKRA
;
A
#
# COMPACT_ATOMS: atom_id res chain seq x y z
N MET A 1 -5.86 11.09 16.80
CA MET A 1 -6.60 10.19 15.90
C MET A 1 -7.97 9.95 16.53
N SER A 2 -9.00 10.66 16.08
CA SER A 2 -10.34 10.51 16.65
C SER A 2 -10.94 9.17 16.17
N ALA A 3 -11.22 8.27 17.10
CA ALA A 3 -11.88 7.01 16.79
C ALA A 3 -13.31 7.31 16.31
N LYS A 4 -13.60 7.01 15.04
CA LYS A 4 -14.96 7.12 14.49
C LYS A 4 -15.86 6.19 15.30
N LYS A 5 -16.78 6.77 16.08
CA LYS A 5 -17.80 6.00 16.82
C LYS A 5 -18.57 5.15 15.80
N ARG A 6 -18.59 3.83 15.99
CA ARG A 6 -19.40 2.94 15.17
C ARG A 6 -20.84 3.16 15.61
N THR A 7 -21.68 3.67 14.71
CA THR A 7 -23.12 3.75 14.96
C THR A 7 -23.64 2.32 15.17
N PRO A 8 -24.39 2.04 16.25
CA PRO A 8 -25.06 0.75 16.40
C PRO A 8 -25.95 0.51 15.17
N LEU A 9 -25.97 -0.73 14.67
CA LEU A 9 -26.88 -1.10 13.59
C LEU A 9 -28.31 -0.94 14.12
N ALA A 10 -29.12 -0.10 13.47
CA ALA A 10 -30.53 0.05 13.81
C ALA A 10 -31.28 -1.23 13.40
N SER A 11 -32.24 -1.67 14.23
CA SER A 11 -33.20 -2.69 13.80
C SER A 11 -34.08 -2.10 12.72
N HIS A 12 -34.23 -2.80 11.60
CA HIS A 12 -35.04 -2.37 10.45
C HIS A 12 -36.18 -3.37 10.20
N ASP A 13 -36.83 -3.81 11.29
CA ASP A 13 -37.91 -4.79 11.24
C ASP A 13 -39.16 -4.28 10.49
N ASP A 14 -39.27 -2.96 10.31
CA ASP A 14 -40.33 -2.31 9.52
C ASP A 14 -40.07 -2.37 7.99
N ASN A 15 -38.90 -2.83 7.54
CA ASN A 15 -38.60 -2.90 6.10
C ASN A 15 -39.27 -4.14 5.49
N PRO A 16 -40.19 -3.99 4.52
CA PRO A 16 -40.86 -5.12 3.92
C PRO A 16 -39.87 -6.04 3.20
N GLU A 17 -40.16 -7.34 3.22
CA GLU A 17 -39.39 -8.32 2.45
C GLU A 17 -39.55 -8.02 0.95
N TRP A 18 -38.42 -7.98 0.24
CA TRP A 18 -38.44 -7.82 -1.21
C TRP A 18 -39.01 -9.08 -1.86
N THR A 19 -40.13 -8.92 -2.56
CA THR A 19 -40.81 -10.00 -3.26
C THR A 19 -40.32 -10.10 -4.71
N ALA A 20 -40.66 -11.21 -5.38
CA ALA A 20 -40.37 -11.37 -6.81
C ALA A 20 -41.02 -10.28 -7.68
N ALA A 21 -42.14 -9.71 -7.23
CA ALA A 21 -42.81 -8.60 -7.93
C ALA A 21 -41.98 -7.31 -7.89
N ASP A 22 -41.26 -7.06 -6.79
CA ASP A 22 -40.40 -5.88 -6.64
C ASP A 22 -39.17 -5.96 -7.56
N PHE A 23 -38.60 -7.16 -7.73
CA PHE A 23 -37.54 -7.41 -8.71
C PHE A 23 -38.06 -7.25 -10.14
N ALA A 24 -39.27 -7.70 -10.44
CA ALA A 24 -39.88 -7.53 -11.76
C ALA A 24 -40.19 -6.06 -12.09
N ALA A 25 -40.53 -5.25 -11.07
CA ALA A 25 -40.77 -3.81 -11.20
C ALA A 25 -39.48 -2.97 -11.20
N SER A 26 -38.33 -3.58 -10.90
CA SER A 26 -37.04 -2.89 -10.82
C SER A 26 -36.61 -2.40 -12.20
N ARG A 27 -36.11 -1.16 -12.26
CA ARG A 27 -35.65 -0.51 -13.50
C ARG A 27 -34.12 -0.41 -13.55
N PRO A 28 -33.52 -0.48 -14.74
CA PRO A 28 -32.09 -0.31 -14.91
C PRO A 28 -31.64 1.09 -14.42
N ALA A 29 -30.42 1.17 -13.90
CA ALA A 29 -29.90 2.40 -13.31
C ALA A 29 -29.81 3.55 -14.34
N GLU A 30 -29.72 3.22 -15.63
CA GLU A 30 -29.71 4.13 -16.76
C GLU A 30 -30.99 4.95 -16.90
N GLU A 31 -32.12 4.50 -16.34
CA GLU A 31 -33.41 5.21 -16.34
C GLU A 31 -33.54 6.25 -15.21
N LEU A 32 -32.52 6.38 -14.34
CA LEU A 32 -32.54 7.38 -13.28
C LEU A 32 -32.47 8.80 -13.85
N PRO A 33 -33.03 9.80 -13.13
CA PRO A 33 -32.90 11.20 -13.50
C PRO A 33 -31.42 11.60 -13.68
N PRO A 34 -31.11 12.48 -14.66
CA PRO A 34 -29.73 12.89 -14.95
C PRO A 34 -28.96 13.41 -13.73
N ASP A 35 -29.64 14.14 -12.84
CA ASP A 35 -29.06 14.71 -11.61
C ASP A 35 -28.54 13.65 -10.63
N ILE A 36 -29.19 12.48 -10.63
CA ILE A 36 -28.83 11.34 -9.77
C ILE A 36 -27.71 10.53 -10.42
N LEU A 37 -27.77 10.32 -11.74
CA LEU A 37 -26.73 9.63 -12.51
C LEU A 37 -25.33 10.25 -12.34
N VAL A 38 -25.25 11.57 -12.20
CA VAL A 38 -23.98 12.29 -11.96
C VAL A 38 -23.33 11.87 -10.64
N GLN A 39 -24.11 11.52 -9.61
CA GLN A 39 -23.59 11.12 -8.30
C GLN A 39 -22.94 9.73 -8.32
N PHE A 40 -23.42 8.85 -9.21
CA PHE A 40 -22.88 7.50 -9.40
C PHE A 40 -21.70 7.48 -10.37
N LYS A 41 -21.59 8.47 -11.25
CA LYS A 41 -20.66 8.41 -12.38
C LYS A 41 -19.21 8.30 -11.98
N ASN A 42 -18.74 8.88 -10.88
CA ASN A 42 -17.36 8.70 -10.44
C ASN A 42 -17.18 9.21 -9.00
N LYS A 43 -17.19 8.30 -8.01
CA LYS A 43 -16.29 8.51 -6.86
C LYS A 43 -14.96 7.91 -7.28
N PRO A 44 -13.99 8.71 -7.76
CA PRO A 44 -12.66 8.16 -7.94
C PRO A 44 -12.27 7.53 -6.60
N GLY A 45 -11.91 6.25 -6.62
CA GLY A 45 -11.25 5.63 -5.48
C GLY A 45 -10.06 6.48 -5.06
N ARG A 46 -9.49 6.22 -3.88
CA ARG A 46 -8.29 6.94 -3.40
C ARG A 46 -7.33 7.18 -4.57
N PRO A 47 -6.95 8.43 -4.86
CA PRO A 47 -6.06 8.75 -5.97
C PRO A 47 -4.87 7.80 -6.00
N ARG A 48 -4.55 7.27 -7.18
CA ARG A 48 -3.45 6.32 -7.35
C ARG A 48 -2.15 7.00 -6.91
N VAL A 49 -1.53 6.48 -5.86
CA VAL A 49 -0.25 7.00 -5.35
C VAL A 49 0.83 6.66 -6.39
N GLU A 50 1.61 7.66 -6.83
CA GLU A 50 2.64 7.48 -7.85
C GLU A 50 3.73 6.47 -7.43
N ASN A 51 4.08 6.46 -6.16
CA ASN A 51 5.10 5.56 -5.59
C ASN A 51 4.55 4.82 -4.35
N PRO A 52 3.78 3.74 -4.55
CA PRO A 52 3.25 2.96 -3.44
C PRO A 52 4.39 2.24 -2.70
N LYS A 53 4.24 2.08 -1.38
CA LYS A 53 5.14 1.21 -0.60
C LYS A 53 4.93 -0.23 -1.09
N VAL A 54 6.01 -0.89 -1.51
CA VAL A 54 5.95 -2.29 -1.94
C VAL A 54 5.94 -3.18 -0.70
N PRO A 55 4.93 -4.05 -0.51
CA PRO A 55 4.95 -5.03 0.57
C PRO A 55 5.99 -6.10 0.24
N VAL A 56 7.07 -6.16 1.03
CA VAL A 56 8.13 -7.17 0.87
C VAL A 56 8.16 -8.06 2.11
N LYS A 57 8.20 -9.38 1.90
CA LYS A 57 8.44 -10.35 2.98
C LYS A 57 9.95 -10.52 3.14
N ILE A 58 10.51 -9.97 4.21
CA ILE A 58 11.92 -10.16 4.61
C ILE A 58 11.99 -10.88 5.95
N ARG A 59 13.03 -11.68 6.16
CA ARG A 59 13.36 -12.25 7.48
C ARG A 59 14.35 -11.31 8.16
N LEU A 60 14.11 -11.01 9.43
CA LEU A 60 14.97 -10.20 10.29
C LEU A 60 15.30 -11.04 11.51
N ASP A 61 16.47 -10.79 12.11
CA ASP A 61 16.86 -11.44 13.36
C ASP A 61 15.91 -11.06 14.50
N ASP A 62 15.68 -11.99 15.43
CA ASP A 62 14.71 -11.82 16.52
C ASP A 62 15.07 -10.64 17.43
N ASP A 63 16.35 -10.52 17.80
CA ASP A 63 16.85 -9.43 18.64
C ASP A 63 16.53 -8.05 18.06
N VAL A 64 16.65 -7.92 16.73
CA VAL A 64 16.38 -6.66 16.01
C VAL A 64 14.89 -6.35 16.04
N VAL A 65 14.04 -7.35 15.80
CA VAL A 65 12.58 -7.18 15.84
C VAL A 65 12.11 -6.83 17.24
N THR A 66 12.66 -7.49 18.26
CA THR A 66 12.33 -7.26 19.67
C THR A 66 12.72 -5.84 20.10
N ALA A 67 13.94 -5.40 19.81
CA ALA A 67 14.39 -4.03 20.09
C ALA A 67 13.54 -2.97 19.38
N LEU A 68 13.16 -3.21 18.12
CA LEU A 68 12.31 -2.28 17.37
C LEU A 68 10.88 -2.26 17.91
N ARG A 69 10.29 -3.40 18.26
CA ARG A 69 8.95 -3.46 18.84
C ARG A 69 8.88 -2.76 20.19
N ALA A 70 9.94 -2.82 20.99
CA ALA A 70 10.04 -2.08 22.25
C ALA A 70 9.92 -0.55 22.07
N THR A 71 10.25 -0.02 20.88
CA THR A 71 10.09 1.41 20.56
C THR A 71 8.63 1.84 20.28
N GLY A 72 7.67 0.92 20.45
CA GLY A 72 6.24 1.19 20.43
C GLY A 72 5.60 1.19 19.03
N SER A 73 4.40 1.78 18.96
CA SER A 73 3.65 1.89 17.70
C SER A 73 4.47 2.62 16.62
N GLY A 74 4.47 2.09 15.39
CA GLY A 74 5.20 2.71 14.28
C GLY A 74 6.63 2.21 14.08
N TRP A 75 7.06 1.15 14.78
CA TRP A 75 8.37 0.52 14.58
C TRP A 75 8.64 0.09 13.12
N GLN A 76 7.60 -0.28 12.36
CA GLN A 76 7.69 -0.58 10.92
C GLN A 76 8.03 0.66 10.06
N THR A 77 7.54 1.83 10.42
CA THR A 77 7.94 3.08 9.76
C THR A 77 9.38 3.42 10.13
N ARG A 78 9.74 3.25 11.40
CA ARG A 78 11.08 3.52 11.92
C ARG A 78 12.15 2.67 11.25
N ILE A 79 11.93 1.35 11.10
CA ILE A 79 12.86 0.48 10.38
C ILE A 79 13.00 0.88 8.92
N ASN A 80 11.92 1.24 8.24
CA ASN A 80 11.96 1.72 6.87
C ASN A 80 12.80 3.01 6.74
N ASP A 81 12.68 3.95 7.67
CA ASP A 81 13.45 5.18 7.65
C ASP A 81 14.94 4.95 8.00
N MET A 82 15.23 4.02 8.91
CA MET A 82 16.60 3.57 9.19
C MET A 82 17.25 2.95 7.94
N LEU A 83 16.53 2.07 7.24
CA LEU A 83 17.00 1.46 5.99
C LEU A 83 17.26 2.53 4.91
N LYS A 84 16.34 3.48 4.73
CA LYS A 84 16.53 4.60 3.80
C LYS A 84 17.78 5.42 4.12
N SER A 85 17.99 5.76 5.39
CA SER A 85 19.16 6.54 5.82
C SER A 85 20.48 5.78 5.59
N ARG A 86 20.48 4.47 5.85
CA ARG A 86 21.64 3.59 5.62
C ARG A 86 21.95 3.41 4.14
N ILE A 87 20.93 3.22 3.29
CA ILE A 87 21.10 3.12 1.83
C ILE A 87 21.69 4.42 1.28
N LYS A 88 21.15 5.59 1.66
CA LYS A 88 21.71 6.90 1.26
C LYS A 88 23.17 7.10 1.65
N ARG A 89 23.63 6.48 2.74
CA ARG A 89 24.99 6.61 3.28
C ARG A 89 25.96 5.56 2.72
N GLY A 90 25.46 4.44 2.19
CA GLY A 90 26.25 3.28 1.78
C GLY A 90 26.54 3.20 0.28
N LYS A 91 27.21 2.11 -0.13
CA LYS A 91 27.52 1.79 -1.55
C LYS A 91 26.29 1.36 -2.37
N VAL A 92 25.11 1.27 -1.77
CA VAL A 92 23.86 0.92 -2.45
C VAL A 92 23.18 2.22 -2.87
N GLN A 93 23.27 2.55 -4.15
CA GLN A 93 22.66 3.77 -4.67
C GLN A 93 21.13 3.63 -4.63
N PHE A 94 20.44 4.61 -4.04
CA PHE A 94 18.99 4.72 -4.15
C PHE A 94 18.67 5.14 -5.58
N LEU A 95 18.60 4.17 -6.48
CA LEU A 95 18.23 4.44 -7.85
C LEU A 95 16.71 4.46 -7.90
N ALA A 96 16.17 5.65 -8.18
CA ALA A 96 14.77 5.79 -8.54
C ALA A 96 14.46 4.75 -9.62
N SER A 97 13.27 4.15 -9.55
CA SER A 97 12.86 2.90 -10.22
C SER A 97 13.02 2.81 -11.75
N GLY A 98 13.70 3.76 -12.41
CA GLY A 98 14.01 3.77 -13.84
C GLY A 98 15.48 3.63 -14.24
N GLU A 99 16.44 3.66 -13.31
CA GLU A 99 17.88 3.63 -13.68
C GLU A 99 18.60 2.43 -13.06
N ARG A 100 18.90 1.39 -13.84
CA ARG A 100 19.79 0.30 -13.40
C ARG A 100 21.23 0.74 -13.61
N PRO A 101 22.13 0.62 -12.61
CA PRO A 101 23.53 0.91 -12.82
C PRO A 101 24.16 -0.31 -13.50
N LYS A 102 24.94 -0.08 -14.58
CA LYS A 102 25.72 -1.15 -15.21
C LYS A 102 26.66 -1.78 -14.18
N PRO A 103 26.80 -3.12 -14.13
CA PRO A 103 27.71 -3.75 -13.18
C PRO A 103 29.12 -3.23 -13.44
N ARG A 104 29.78 -2.73 -12.38
CA ARG A 104 31.20 -2.36 -12.43
C ARG A 104 31.99 -3.60 -12.84
N ALA A 105 32.72 -3.50 -13.95
CA ALA A 105 33.65 -4.52 -14.38
C ALA A 105 34.59 -4.85 -13.22
N THR A 106 34.59 -6.10 -12.79
CA THR A 106 35.61 -6.65 -11.90
C THR A 106 36.95 -6.53 -12.62
N SER A 107 37.80 -5.60 -12.21
CA SER A 107 39.20 -5.60 -12.61
C SER A 107 39.86 -6.82 -12.00
N GLY A 108 39.94 -7.88 -12.79
CA GLY A 108 40.74 -9.06 -12.49
C GLY A 108 42.19 -8.62 -12.28
N ALA A 109 42.66 -8.78 -11.05
CA ALA A 109 44.01 -8.45 -10.63
C ALA A 109 45.04 -9.20 -11.49
N ALA A 110 46.02 -8.44 -11.99
CA ALA A 110 47.20 -8.92 -12.68
C ALA A 110 47.94 -9.96 -11.81
N LYS A 111 47.96 -11.21 -12.27
CA LYS A 111 48.83 -12.24 -11.70
C LYS A 111 50.21 -12.09 -12.33
N ARG A 112 51.06 -11.29 -11.68
CA ARG A 112 52.51 -11.36 -11.88
C ARG A 112 52.99 -12.70 -11.32
N LYS A 113 53.59 -13.55 -12.14
CA LYS A 113 54.59 -14.52 -11.69
C LYS A 113 55.90 -14.21 -12.39
N ARG A 114 56.88 -13.84 -11.58
CA ARG A 114 58.31 -13.73 -11.88
C ARG A 114 58.97 -15.08 -11.62
N ALA A 115 60.10 -15.27 -12.32
CA ALA A 115 61.13 -16.30 -12.16
C ALA A 115 60.73 -17.72 -12.58
#